data_AF-K0R5E7-F1
#
_entry.id   AF-K0R5E7-F1
#
_cell.length_a   1.000
_cell.length_b   1.000
_cell.length_c   1.000
_cell.angle_alpha   90.00
_cell.angle_beta   90.00
_cell.angle_gamma   90.00
#
_symmetry.space_group_name_H-M   'P 1'
#
loop_
_entity.id
_entity.type
_entity.pdbx_description
1 polymer ?
#
loop_
_entity_poly.entity_id
_entity_poly.type
_entity_poly.pdbx_seq_one_letter_code
_entity_poly.pdbx_strand_id
1 'polypeptide(L)'
;MIICVAIALAALFGSGQLEGVLGEEEYEPKYDIAPIPTVSSSKLQIHVPKTLTKAGGGYAHREALFGIPPYGGSIAQQLYYADDTLCENKPGVTRGGYPIRAKDESGEMMPWQSPYILMVDRGGCTFVQKVRNAQRVGAAGVIIADNTCLCSAGDQCHSDPGRDCEEREPIMADDGSGSDISIPSFLMFKEDADEVKAELQANHHVRIEMTWSLPSPDDRVEYELWTTPTDVISRDFQKDFKMAAVALGDRAYFTPQQYIYDGIRSGCQGIDGENDCFNLCSNNGRYCATDPDNDLDRGISGADVVGESLRRMCVWKLYGKKDGVGTEWWDYVNEFLFRCNSEEFFASKQCVSDAMGHARVDPAKVDACMEDSGGLEGDTQNSMLESQLVAKDKSGVVILPAMYVNRVSIRGSLEFPVVFKAICSGYESGTTPSVCAECATCPDQKACISQGRCGEAENNHVSTPVLIYAMAGLTIFFCLFSYVQHRRYQSQMQAQVKGIIAEYMPLESDQVHNTAVSDEDGEFT
;
A
#
# COMPACT_ATOMS: atom_id res chain seq x y z
N MET A 1 -51.52 36.18 -49.45
CA MET A 1 -52.47 35.67 -48.45
C MET A 1 -51.97 34.30 -48.05
N ILE A 2 -51.29 34.08 -46.91
CA ILE A 2 -51.39 34.75 -45.60
C ILE A 2 -52.83 34.72 -45.07
N ILE A 3 -52.98 34.06 -43.91
CA ILE A 3 -53.93 34.23 -42.78
C ILE A 3 -54.07 32.80 -42.19
N CYS A 4 -53.40 32.44 -41.10
CA CYS A 4 -53.48 32.93 -39.71
C CYS A 4 -54.79 32.55 -38.97
N VAL A 5 -54.59 31.80 -37.88
CA VAL A 5 -55.22 31.99 -36.56
C VAL A 5 -56.69 31.57 -36.38
N ALA A 6 -56.84 30.51 -35.58
CA ALA A 6 -57.81 30.26 -34.50
C ALA A 6 -59.29 30.66 -34.63
N ILE A 7 -60.15 29.65 -34.43
CA ILE A 7 -61.34 29.66 -33.55
C ILE A 7 -61.32 28.27 -32.88
N ALA A 8 -61.12 28.07 -31.57
CA ALA A 8 -61.70 28.68 -30.36
C ALA A 8 -63.12 28.15 -30.03
N LEU A 9 -63.31 27.81 -28.74
CA LEU A 9 -64.57 27.53 -28.05
C LEU A 9 -65.42 26.33 -28.54
N ALA A 10 -65.22 25.22 -27.82
CA ALA A 10 -66.18 24.74 -26.82
C ALA A 10 -67.69 24.88 -27.12
N ALA A 11 -68.32 23.74 -27.37
CA ALA A 11 -69.74 23.48 -27.20
C ALA A 11 -69.92 22.01 -26.79
N LEU A 12 -70.74 21.62 -25.80
CA LEU A 12 -71.64 22.36 -24.92
C LEU A 12 -72.00 21.48 -23.69
N PHE A 13 -72.10 22.07 -22.48
CA PHE A 13 -72.64 21.52 -21.21
C PHE A 13 -71.92 20.30 -20.57
N GLY A 14 -71.79 20.19 -19.23
CA GLY A 14 -72.15 21.10 -18.14
C GLY A 14 -72.73 20.37 -16.91
N SER A 15 -72.24 20.71 -15.70
CA SER A 15 -72.55 20.14 -14.36
C SER A 15 -72.02 18.70 -14.10
N GLY A 16 -71.52 18.35 -12.90
CA GLY A 16 -71.29 19.11 -11.66
C GLY A 16 -70.44 18.29 -10.65
N GLN A 17 -69.76 18.97 -9.71
CA GLN A 17 -68.74 18.42 -8.81
C GLN A 17 -69.22 17.32 -7.83
N LEU A 18 -68.30 16.43 -7.40
CA LEU A 18 -67.70 16.47 -6.05
C LEU A 18 -66.41 15.61 -5.97
N GLU A 19 -65.38 16.14 -5.29
CA GLU A 19 -64.29 15.50 -4.49
C GLU A 19 -63.70 14.13 -4.92
N GLY A 20 -62.38 13.87 -4.89
CA GLY A 20 -61.21 14.64 -4.42
C GLY A 20 -59.98 13.71 -4.27
N VAL A 21 -58.85 14.26 -3.82
CA VAL A 21 -57.52 13.60 -3.62
C VAL A 21 -56.67 13.42 -4.89
N LEU A 22 -55.60 14.21 -4.94
CA LEU A 22 -54.43 14.02 -5.80
C LEU A 22 -53.53 12.95 -5.17
N GLY A 23 -53.01 12.04 -5.98
CA GLY A 23 -51.85 11.21 -5.65
C GLY A 23 -50.82 11.36 -6.76
N GLU A 24 -49.62 11.82 -6.41
CA GLU A 24 -48.49 11.86 -7.33
C GLU A 24 -47.91 10.44 -7.45
N GLU A 25 -47.83 9.89 -8.66
CA GLU A 25 -47.12 8.63 -8.90
C GLU A 25 -45.62 8.92 -8.97
N GLU A 26 -44.95 8.74 -7.83
CA GLU A 26 -43.50 8.79 -7.69
C GLU A 26 -42.85 7.59 -8.40
N TYR A 27 -42.14 7.86 -9.51
CA TYR A 27 -41.46 6.84 -10.30
C TYR A 27 -40.11 6.46 -9.66
N GLU A 28 -40.13 5.55 -8.67
CA GLU A 28 -38.90 4.93 -8.16
C GLU A 28 -38.29 3.97 -9.21
N PRO A 29 -37.03 4.15 -9.62
CA PRO A 29 -36.32 3.16 -10.41
C PRO A 29 -35.85 2.01 -9.51
N LYS A 30 -36.63 0.92 -9.45
CA LYS A 30 -36.23 -0.34 -8.80
C LYS A 30 -34.94 -0.91 -9.40
N TYR A 31 -33.80 -0.61 -8.77
CA TYR A 31 -32.58 -1.41 -8.88
C TYR A 31 -32.58 -2.47 -7.77
N ASP A 32 -33.39 -3.51 -7.95
CA ASP A 32 -33.33 -4.75 -7.16
C ASP A 32 -32.03 -5.51 -7.51
N ILE A 33 -30.88 -4.99 -7.05
CA ILE A 33 -29.62 -5.72 -7.03
C ILE A 33 -29.54 -6.41 -5.66
N ALA A 34 -29.76 -7.72 -5.65
CA ALA A 34 -29.56 -8.55 -4.47
C ALA A 34 -28.14 -8.34 -3.89
N PRO A 35 -27.94 -8.47 -2.56
CA PRO A 35 -26.61 -8.36 -1.96
C PRO A 35 -25.65 -9.31 -2.68
N ILE A 36 -24.68 -8.73 -3.38
CA ILE A 36 -23.79 -9.46 -4.27
C ILE A 36 -23.00 -10.44 -3.39
N PRO A 37 -23.03 -11.75 -3.67
CA PRO A 37 -22.21 -12.70 -2.91
C PRO A 37 -20.75 -12.27 -3.03
N THR A 38 -20.04 -12.24 -1.90
CA THR A 38 -18.61 -11.93 -1.86
C THR A 38 -17.89 -12.89 -2.80
N VAL A 39 -17.45 -12.37 -3.95
CA VAL A 39 -16.69 -13.16 -4.92
C VAL A 39 -15.34 -13.42 -4.29
N SER A 40 -15.20 -14.60 -3.66
CA SER A 40 -13.98 -15.05 -3.03
C SER A 40 -12.92 -15.25 -4.11
N SER A 41 -12.12 -14.20 -4.33
CA SER A 41 -10.93 -14.17 -5.19
C SER A 41 -9.91 -15.23 -4.76
N SER A 42 -9.90 -15.54 -3.47
CA SER A 42 -9.07 -16.56 -2.86
C SER A 42 -9.80 -17.86 -2.57
N LYS A 43 -9.00 -18.92 -2.51
CA LYS A 43 -9.42 -20.28 -2.13
C LYS A 43 -8.34 -20.95 -1.30
N LEU A 44 -8.77 -21.64 -0.26
CA LEU A 44 -7.93 -22.48 0.59
C LEU A 44 -8.49 -23.90 0.60
N GLN A 45 -7.70 -24.91 0.21
CA GLN A 45 -8.20 -26.27 0.02
C GLN A 45 -7.20 -27.33 0.42
N ILE A 46 -7.60 -28.26 1.29
CA ILE A 46 -6.82 -29.47 1.57
C ILE A 46 -7.20 -30.57 0.58
N HIS A 47 -6.18 -31.14 -0.05
CA HIS A 47 -6.28 -32.22 -1.04
C HIS A 47 -5.83 -33.58 -0.48
N VAL A 48 -4.99 -33.57 0.57
CA VAL A 48 -4.50 -34.74 1.28
C VAL A 48 -4.45 -34.40 2.77
N PRO A 49 -4.97 -35.24 3.69
CA PRO A 49 -5.82 -36.40 3.42
C PRO A 49 -7.18 -35.99 2.84
N LYS A 50 -7.85 -36.91 2.12
CA LYS A 50 -9.18 -36.63 1.54
C LYS A 50 -10.29 -36.41 2.57
N THR A 51 -10.07 -36.81 3.83
CA THR A 51 -10.96 -36.55 4.96
C THR A 51 -11.12 -35.05 5.23
N LEU A 52 -10.05 -34.28 5.00
CA LEU A 52 -10.03 -32.81 5.11
C LEU A 52 -10.41 -32.10 3.80
N THR A 53 -10.87 -32.81 2.77
CA THR A 53 -11.30 -32.16 1.51
C THR A 53 -12.73 -31.64 1.63
N LYS A 54 -12.90 -30.37 2.00
CA LYS A 54 -14.19 -29.67 1.97
C LYS A 54 -14.75 -29.59 0.55
N ALA A 55 -16.08 -29.76 0.42
CA ALA A 55 -16.83 -29.56 -0.81
C ALA A 55 -17.45 -28.16 -0.84
N GLY A 56 -17.44 -27.49 -1.99
CA GLY A 56 -18.01 -26.15 -2.17
C GLY A 56 -17.09 -25.03 -1.67
N GLY A 57 -16.30 -24.44 -2.56
CA GLY A 57 -15.45 -23.28 -2.25
C GLY A 57 -14.14 -23.60 -1.54
N GLY A 58 -14.18 -24.42 -0.47
CA GLY A 58 -13.00 -24.80 0.31
C GLY A 58 -13.14 -24.42 1.79
N TYR A 59 -12.02 -24.09 2.42
CA TYR A 59 -11.95 -23.62 3.81
C TYR A 59 -12.29 -22.12 3.91
N ALA A 60 -13.02 -21.74 4.97
CA ALA A 60 -13.22 -20.34 5.30
C ALA A 60 -11.90 -19.75 5.81
N HIS A 61 -11.52 -18.59 5.32
CA HIS A 61 -10.24 -17.96 5.63
C HIS A 61 -10.31 -16.44 5.51
N ARG A 62 -9.36 -15.74 6.12
CA ARG A 62 -9.11 -14.31 5.89
C ARG A 62 -7.70 -14.16 5.31
N GLU A 63 -7.51 -13.23 4.40
CA GLU A 63 -6.22 -13.03 3.73
C GLU A 63 -5.43 -11.88 4.39
N ALA A 64 -4.10 -11.95 4.36
CA ALA A 64 -3.24 -10.84 4.74
C ALA A 64 -3.56 -9.57 3.94
N LEU A 65 -3.65 -8.42 4.61
CA LEU A 65 -3.77 -7.11 3.97
C LEU A 65 -2.39 -6.43 3.76
N PHE A 66 -1.33 -7.22 3.87
CA PHE A 66 0.07 -6.80 3.79
C PHE A 66 0.86 -7.72 2.86
N GLY A 67 2.04 -7.25 2.47
CA GLY A 67 2.90 -7.94 1.51
C GLY A 67 2.41 -7.82 0.07
N ILE A 68 3.28 -8.25 -0.84
CA ILE A 68 3.11 -8.19 -2.29
C ILE A 68 3.20 -9.62 -2.84
N PRO A 69 2.23 -10.51 -2.55
CA PRO A 69 2.15 -11.80 -3.24
C PRO A 69 1.86 -11.53 -4.73
N PRO A 70 2.44 -12.30 -5.67
CA PRO A 70 2.14 -12.14 -7.09
C PRO A 70 0.68 -12.52 -7.36
N TYR A 71 -0.19 -11.53 -7.58
CA TYR A 71 -1.62 -11.71 -7.87
C TYR A 71 -1.84 -12.67 -9.06
N GLY A 72 -2.90 -13.48 -9.01
CA GLY A 72 -3.18 -14.47 -10.08
C GLY A 72 -2.44 -15.80 -9.91
N GLY A 73 -2.04 -16.16 -8.69
CA GLY A 73 -1.27 -17.36 -8.39
C GLY A 73 -2.02 -18.42 -7.56
N SER A 74 -1.53 -19.66 -7.64
CA SER A 74 -1.78 -20.68 -6.62
C SER A 74 -0.50 -21.45 -6.27
N ILE A 75 -0.42 -21.97 -5.05
CA ILE A 75 0.61 -22.93 -4.60
C ILE A 75 -0.07 -24.10 -3.91
N ALA A 76 0.38 -25.33 -4.22
CA ALA A 76 -0.14 -26.56 -3.62
C ALA A 76 1.01 -27.40 -3.03
N GLN A 77 1.34 -27.19 -1.76
CA GLN A 77 2.53 -27.75 -1.11
C GLN A 77 2.22 -28.55 0.16
N GLN A 78 3.23 -29.26 0.66
CA GLN A 78 3.19 -29.89 1.98
C GLN A 78 3.02 -28.82 3.06
N LEU A 79 2.08 -29.05 3.97
CA LEU A 79 1.90 -28.25 5.18
C LEU A 79 2.78 -28.81 6.30
N TYR A 80 3.51 -27.93 6.97
CA TYR A 80 4.10 -28.19 8.30
C TYR A 80 3.44 -27.28 9.32
N TYR A 81 3.23 -27.75 10.54
CA TYR A 81 2.78 -26.92 11.65
C TYR A 81 3.95 -26.69 12.61
N ALA A 82 4.26 -25.43 12.89
CA ALA A 82 5.44 -25.06 13.68
C ALA A 82 5.32 -25.44 15.17
N ASP A 83 4.10 -25.53 15.70
CA ASP A 83 3.83 -25.59 17.15
C ASP A 83 4.43 -24.39 17.91
N ASP A 84 4.47 -23.23 17.23
CA ASP A 84 4.98 -21.95 17.71
C ASP A 84 4.22 -20.80 17.03
N THR A 85 4.13 -19.70 17.76
CA THR A 85 3.76 -18.36 17.28
C THR A 85 4.73 -17.78 16.24
N LEU A 86 5.97 -18.26 16.16
CA LEU A 86 7.04 -17.79 15.27
C LEU A 86 7.40 -16.29 15.43
N CYS A 87 7.24 -15.73 16.63
CA CYS A 87 7.57 -14.33 16.90
C CYS A 87 9.08 -14.08 17.01
N GLU A 88 9.84 -15.08 17.47
CA GLU A 88 11.29 -15.02 17.63
C GLU A 88 11.99 -15.85 16.54
N ASN A 89 12.92 -15.24 15.80
CA ASN A 89 13.71 -15.95 14.79
C ASN A 89 14.87 -16.72 15.46
N LYS A 90 14.57 -17.91 15.99
CA LYS A 90 15.54 -18.78 16.67
C LYS A 90 16.30 -19.68 15.70
N PRO A 91 17.63 -19.89 15.89
CA PRO A 91 18.35 -20.96 15.23
C PRO A 91 17.67 -22.30 15.45
N GLY A 92 17.54 -23.11 14.40
CA GLY A 92 16.92 -24.44 14.50
C GLY A 92 15.39 -24.46 14.54
N VAL A 93 14.67 -23.35 14.41
CA VAL A 93 13.19 -23.35 14.40
C VAL A 93 12.60 -24.26 13.30
N THR A 94 13.29 -24.41 12.17
CA THR A 94 12.92 -25.34 11.07
C THR A 94 13.02 -26.82 11.44
N ARG A 95 13.69 -27.15 12.56
CA ARG A 95 13.85 -28.49 13.12
C ARG A 95 12.78 -28.82 14.19
N GLY A 96 11.80 -27.93 14.40
CA GLY A 96 10.65 -28.15 15.29
C GLY A 96 9.37 -28.61 14.58
N GLY A 97 8.28 -28.71 15.32
CA GLY A 97 6.93 -28.91 14.78
C GLY A 97 6.68 -30.21 14.01
N TYR A 98 5.53 -30.25 13.35
CA TYR A 98 4.87 -31.45 12.82
C TYR A 98 4.63 -31.41 11.29
N PRO A 99 4.48 -32.58 10.62
CA PRO A 99 4.72 -33.92 11.14
C PRO A 99 6.19 -34.14 11.52
N ILE A 100 6.44 -35.08 12.44
CA ILE A 100 7.79 -35.48 12.85
C ILE A 100 8.56 -35.99 11.63
N ARG A 101 9.83 -35.57 11.54
CA ARG A 101 10.73 -35.90 10.43
C ARG A 101 11.85 -36.81 10.91
N ALA A 102 12.53 -37.46 9.96
CA ALA A 102 13.75 -38.21 10.26
C ALA A 102 14.78 -37.33 10.99
N LYS A 103 15.59 -37.94 11.85
CA LYS A 103 16.68 -37.25 12.55
C LYS A 103 17.98 -37.33 11.76
N ASP A 104 18.81 -36.29 11.87
CA ASP A 104 20.16 -36.29 11.32
C ASP A 104 21.17 -36.95 12.28
N GLU A 105 22.45 -36.93 11.90
CA GLU A 105 23.54 -37.53 12.68
C GLU A 105 23.74 -36.87 14.07
N SER A 106 23.25 -35.64 14.30
CA SER A 106 23.30 -35.00 15.63
C SER A 106 22.10 -35.36 16.50
N GLY A 107 21.11 -36.09 15.98
CA GLY A 107 19.91 -36.52 16.68
C GLY A 107 18.80 -35.47 16.73
N GLU A 108 18.96 -34.35 16.03
CA GLU A 108 17.92 -33.35 15.81
C GLU A 108 17.05 -33.72 14.60
N MET A 109 15.81 -33.23 14.54
CA MET A 109 14.97 -33.48 13.36
C MET A 109 15.52 -32.73 12.14
N MET A 110 15.42 -33.36 10.97
CA MET A 110 15.70 -32.71 9.70
C MET A 110 14.83 -31.44 9.53
N PRO A 111 15.35 -30.38 8.91
CA PRO A 111 14.58 -29.16 8.66
C PRO A 111 13.36 -29.42 7.76
N TRP A 112 12.38 -28.52 7.78
CA TRP A 112 11.28 -28.55 6.80
C TRP A 112 11.83 -28.54 5.36
N GLN A 113 11.29 -29.42 4.51
CA GLN A 113 11.78 -29.59 3.14
C GLN A 113 11.09 -28.60 2.19
N SER A 114 11.86 -27.67 1.62
CA SER A 114 11.34 -26.72 0.62
C SER A 114 10.99 -27.40 -0.72
N PRO A 115 9.95 -26.92 -1.43
CA PRO A 115 8.99 -25.89 -1.02
C PRO A 115 7.90 -26.42 -0.07
N TYR A 116 7.52 -25.62 0.93
CA TYR A 116 6.49 -25.96 1.92
C TYR A 116 5.62 -24.75 2.28
N ILE A 117 4.42 -25.00 2.81
CA ILE A 117 3.57 -23.99 3.47
C ILE A 117 3.70 -24.22 4.98
N LEU A 118 3.76 -23.13 5.76
CA LEU A 118 3.96 -23.19 7.21
C LEU A 118 2.70 -22.72 7.94
N MET A 119 2.16 -23.57 8.83
CA MET A 119 1.13 -23.20 9.79
C MET A 119 1.78 -22.74 11.10
N VAL A 120 1.34 -21.59 11.62
CA VAL A 120 1.83 -20.98 12.87
C VAL A 120 0.66 -20.43 13.69
N ASP A 121 0.78 -20.34 15.01
CA ASP A 121 -0.32 -19.89 15.86
C ASP A 121 -0.49 -18.36 15.91
N ARG A 122 -1.74 -17.90 16.00
CA ARG A 122 -2.09 -16.52 16.33
C ARG A 122 -1.61 -16.13 17.73
N GLY A 123 -1.30 -14.84 17.93
CA GLY A 123 -0.90 -14.25 19.23
C GLY A 123 0.60 -14.00 19.39
N GLY A 124 1.00 -13.34 20.48
CA GLY A 124 2.40 -13.03 20.82
C GLY A 124 3.04 -11.85 20.05
N CYS A 125 2.73 -11.68 18.77
CA CYS A 125 3.25 -10.59 17.91
C CYS A 125 2.34 -10.34 16.69
N THR A 126 2.66 -9.30 15.91
CA THR A 126 1.92 -8.92 14.68
C THR A 126 1.97 -10.01 13.61
N PHE A 127 0.92 -10.09 12.78
CA PHE A 127 0.86 -11.04 11.67
C PHE A 127 2.01 -10.86 10.68
N VAL A 128 2.35 -9.60 10.38
CA VAL A 128 3.50 -9.22 9.54
C VAL A 128 4.79 -9.84 10.06
N GLN A 129 5.10 -9.70 11.35
CA GLN A 129 6.33 -10.24 11.93
C GLN A 129 6.41 -11.78 11.85
N LYS A 130 5.28 -12.49 12.04
CA LYS A 130 5.20 -13.95 11.89
C LYS A 130 5.51 -14.37 10.47
N VAL A 131 4.85 -13.75 9.50
CA VAL A 131 4.99 -14.07 8.07
C VAL A 131 6.40 -13.74 7.57
N ARG A 132 6.97 -12.61 8.00
CA ARG A 132 8.36 -12.24 7.72
C ARG A 132 9.35 -13.28 8.25
N ASN A 133 9.15 -13.78 9.47
CA ASN A 133 9.98 -14.85 10.01
C ASN A 133 9.81 -16.16 9.24
N ALA A 134 8.58 -16.54 8.86
CA ALA A 134 8.31 -17.70 8.01
C ALA A 134 9.00 -17.60 6.63
N GLN A 135 8.96 -16.43 5.99
CA GLN A 135 9.65 -16.14 4.74
C GLN A 135 11.18 -16.29 4.90
N ARG A 136 11.75 -15.76 5.99
CA ARG A 136 13.20 -15.86 6.28
C ARG A 136 13.68 -17.29 6.47
N VAL A 137 12.82 -18.22 6.90
CA VAL A 137 13.15 -19.65 7.04
C VAL A 137 12.81 -20.50 5.81
N GLY A 138 12.34 -19.86 4.73
CA GLY A 138 12.13 -20.50 3.42
C GLY A 138 10.74 -21.11 3.19
N ALA A 139 9.72 -20.67 3.94
CA ALA A 139 8.33 -21.02 3.65
C ALA A 139 7.89 -20.36 2.32
N ALA A 140 7.13 -21.10 1.51
CA ALA A 140 6.55 -20.61 0.26
C ALA A 140 5.18 -19.94 0.46
N GLY A 141 4.56 -20.10 1.63
CA GLY A 141 3.30 -19.50 2.05
C GLY A 141 3.02 -19.79 3.51
N VAL A 142 2.09 -19.04 4.12
CA VAL A 142 1.79 -19.12 5.57
C VAL A 142 0.30 -19.30 5.82
N ILE A 143 -0.02 -20.13 6.82
CA ILE A 143 -1.34 -20.22 7.41
C ILE A 143 -1.25 -19.84 8.88
N ILE A 144 -1.86 -18.73 9.27
CA ILE A 144 -2.05 -18.40 10.67
C ILE A 144 -3.23 -19.24 11.18
N ALA A 145 -2.97 -20.16 12.08
CA ALA A 145 -4.03 -20.85 12.80
C ALA A 145 -4.61 -19.91 13.86
N ASP A 146 -5.90 -19.63 13.77
CA ASP A 146 -6.60 -18.88 14.81
C ASP A 146 -6.63 -19.67 16.13
N ASN A 147 -6.75 -18.95 17.25
CA ASN A 147 -6.76 -19.47 18.61
C ASN A 147 -7.92 -18.92 19.47
N THR A 148 -8.82 -18.14 18.88
CA THR A 148 -10.06 -17.67 19.50
C THR A 148 -11.24 -18.01 18.57
N CYS A 149 -12.37 -18.44 19.14
CA CYS A 149 -13.59 -18.68 18.36
C CYS A 149 -14.32 -17.37 18.04
N LEU A 150 -15.02 -17.33 16.91
CA LEU A 150 -15.99 -16.26 16.64
C LEU A 150 -17.31 -16.52 17.34
N CYS A 151 -17.93 -15.48 17.90
CA CYS A 151 -19.24 -15.61 18.55
C CYS A 151 -20.33 -16.06 17.56
N SER A 152 -20.17 -15.75 16.27
CA SER A 152 -21.05 -16.18 15.18
C SER A 152 -20.90 -17.66 14.78
N ALA A 153 -19.83 -18.35 15.19
CA ALA A 153 -19.62 -19.78 14.86
C ALA A 153 -20.53 -20.72 15.67
N GLY A 154 -21.07 -20.24 16.80
CA GLY A 154 -21.92 -21.04 17.69
C GLY A 154 -21.26 -22.34 18.14
N ASP A 155 -22.01 -23.44 18.12
CA ASP A 155 -21.54 -24.76 18.55
C ASP A 155 -20.42 -25.37 17.68
N GLN A 156 -20.08 -24.76 16.53
CA GLN A 156 -19.05 -25.27 15.61
C GLN A 156 -17.63 -25.03 16.12
N CYS A 157 -17.42 -24.03 16.98
CA CYS A 157 -16.11 -23.71 17.54
C CYS A 157 -16.14 -23.81 19.07
N HIS A 158 -15.15 -24.50 19.64
CA HIS A 158 -15.03 -24.67 21.08
C HIS A 158 -13.94 -23.74 21.65
N SER A 159 -14.37 -22.70 22.38
CA SER A 159 -13.44 -21.79 23.06
C SER A 159 -12.65 -22.51 24.16
N ASP A 160 -11.37 -22.16 24.28
CA ASP A 160 -10.52 -22.64 25.38
C ASP A 160 -11.10 -22.16 26.74
N PRO A 161 -11.00 -22.95 27.83
CA PRO A 161 -11.55 -22.57 29.13
C PRO A 161 -11.05 -21.21 29.63
N GLY A 162 -11.98 -20.27 29.82
CA GLY A 162 -11.68 -18.91 30.27
C GLY A 162 -11.30 -17.92 29.16
N ARG A 163 -11.50 -18.26 27.88
CA ARG A 163 -11.53 -17.29 26.78
C ARG A 163 -12.96 -17.07 26.29
N ASP A 164 -13.36 -15.81 26.22
CA ASP A 164 -14.56 -15.40 25.50
C ASP A 164 -14.33 -15.46 23.98
N CYS A 165 -15.41 -15.51 23.21
CA CYS A 165 -15.36 -15.46 21.75
C CYS A 165 -15.12 -14.02 21.24
N GLU A 166 -14.61 -13.89 20.02
CA GLU A 166 -14.48 -12.60 19.32
C GLU A 166 -15.76 -12.29 18.52
N GLU A 167 -16.33 -11.10 18.73
CA GLU A 167 -17.53 -10.60 18.03
C GLU A 167 -17.26 -10.20 16.56
N ARG A 168 -15.99 -10.05 16.18
CA ARG A 168 -15.55 -9.63 14.86
C ARG A 168 -14.45 -10.53 14.35
N GLU A 169 -14.50 -10.80 13.06
CA GLU A 169 -13.49 -11.59 12.36
C GLU A 169 -12.10 -10.96 12.46
N PRO A 170 -11.01 -11.74 12.60
CA PRO A 170 -9.67 -11.18 12.71
C PRO A 170 -9.24 -10.58 11.38
N ILE A 171 -8.77 -9.34 11.43
CA ILE A 171 -8.20 -8.65 10.27
C ILE A 171 -6.68 -8.79 10.32
N MET A 172 -6.10 -9.43 9.31
CA MET A 172 -4.65 -9.52 9.12
C MET A 172 -4.09 -8.20 8.56
N ALA A 173 -4.22 -7.11 9.33
CA ALA A 173 -3.75 -5.78 8.94
C ALA A 173 -2.20 -5.71 8.86
N ASP A 174 -1.70 -4.80 8.02
CA ASP A 174 -0.29 -4.40 8.06
C ASP A 174 0.01 -3.64 9.37
N ASP A 175 1.22 -3.82 9.91
CA ASP A 175 1.74 -3.04 11.05
C ASP A 175 2.57 -1.82 10.59
N GLY A 176 2.57 -1.55 9.28
CA GLY A 176 3.34 -0.48 8.64
C GLY A 176 4.72 -0.92 8.15
N SER A 177 5.08 -2.20 8.32
CA SER A 177 6.36 -2.75 7.89
C SER A 177 6.26 -3.82 6.79
N GLY A 178 5.06 -4.27 6.42
CA GLY A 178 4.85 -5.50 5.64
C GLY A 178 5.28 -5.51 4.17
N SER A 179 5.91 -4.45 3.65
CA SER A 179 6.32 -4.35 2.24
C SER A 179 7.43 -5.33 1.83
N ASP A 180 8.22 -5.86 2.77
CA ASP A 180 9.26 -6.87 2.50
C ASP A 180 8.71 -8.31 2.34
N ILE A 181 7.41 -8.50 2.54
CA ILE A 181 6.74 -9.80 2.45
C ILE A 181 6.28 -10.06 1.01
N SER A 182 6.67 -11.20 0.44
CA SER A 182 6.32 -11.65 -0.91
C SER A 182 5.56 -12.98 -0.94
N ILE A 183 5.40 -13.66 0.20
CA ILE A 183 4.71 -14.96 0.29
C ILE A 183 3.21 -14.82 0.66
N PRO A 184 2.31 -15.58 0.02
CA PRO A 184 0.88 -15.58 0.33
C PRO A 184 0.65 -16.05 1.77
N SER A 185 -0.25 -15.36 2.48
CA SER A 185 -0.49 -15.58 3.90
C SER A 185 -1.96 -15.45 4.24
N PHE A 186 -2.58 -16.53 4.72
CA PHE A 186 -3.99 -16.57 5.11
C PHE A 186 -4.12 -16.91 6.60
N LEU A 187 -5.22 -16.51 7.24
CA LEU A 187 -5.68 -16.99 8.54
C LEU A 187 -6.80 -18.01 8.33
N MET A 188 -6.68 -19.16 8.99
CA MET A 188 -7.69 -20.20 9.06
C MET A 188 -8.37 -20.13 10.43
N PHE A 189 -9.70 -20.07 10.46
CA PHE A 189 -10.49 -19.98 11.69
C PHE A 189 -10.29 -21.21 12.59
N LYS A 190 -10.50 -21.05 13.90
CA LYS A 190 -10.03 -21.99 14.93
C LYS A 190 -10.62 -23.39 14.74
N GLU A 191 -11.92 -23.48 14.48
CA GLU A 191 -12.64 -24.74 14.25
C GLU A 191 -12.00 -25.59 13.14
N ASP A 192 -11.59 -24.94 12.05
CA ASP A 192 -10.92 -25.60 10.93
C ASP A 192 -9.43 -25.85 11.20
N ALA A 193 -8.76 -24.90 11.84
CA ALA A 193 -7.35 -24.98 12.15
C ALA A 193 -7.02 -26.09 13.16
N ASP A 194 -7.90 -26.33 14.15
CA ASP A 194 -7.72 -27.36 15.16
C ASP A 194 -7.86 -28.78 14.57
N GLU A 195 -8.76 -29.01 13.60
CA GLU A 195 -8.82 -30.27 12.84
C GLU A 195 -7.52 -30.54 12.06
N VAL A 196 -7.00 -29.51 11.38
CA VAL A 196 -5.77 -29.61 10.58
C VAL A 196 -4.54 -29.83 11.46
N LYS A 197 -4.47 -29.15 12.61
CA LYS A 197 -3.44 -29.36 13.64
C LYS A 197 -3.46 -30.79 14.15
N ALA A 198 -4.63 -31.35 14.45
CA ALA A 198 -4.76 -32.71 14.96
C ALA A 198 -4.20 -33.75 13.99
N GLU A 199 -4.50 -33.64 12.69
CA GLU A 199 -3.93 -34.52 11.64
C GLU A 199 -2.40 -34.37 11.52
N LEU A 200 -1.87 -33.15 11.58
CA LEU A 200 -0.43 -32.90 11.56
C LEU A 200 0.28 -33.46 12.81
N GLN A 201 -0.30 -33.25 14.00
CA GLN A 201 0.21 -33.76 15.28
C GLN A 201 0.13 -35.28 15.38
N ALA A 202 -0.86 -35.91 14.73
CA ALA A 202 -0.91 -37.36 14.50
C ALA A 202 0.20 -37.88 13.55
N ASN A 203 1.02 -36.98 12.99
CA ASN A 203 2.09 -37.23 12.03
C ASN A 203 1.60 -37.64 10.64
N HIS A 204 0.37 -37.26 10.27
CA HIS A 204 -0.10 -37.41 8.91
C HIS A 204 0.34 -36.24 8.02
N HIS A 205 0.57 -36.54 6.74
CA HIS A 205 0.98 -35.53 5.76
C HIS A 205 -0.25 -34.79 5.22
N VAL A 206 -0.36 -33.51 5.54
CA VAL A 206 -1.37 -32.62 4.94
C VAL A 206 -0.80 -31.90 3.71
N ARG A 207 -1.49 -31.95 2.57
CA ARG A 207 -1.17 -31.14 1.38
C ARG A 207 -2.28 -30.14 1.12
N ILE A 208 -1.92 -28.86 1.14
CA ILE A 208 -2.85 -27.73 1.04
C ILE A 208 -2.55 -26.87 -0.19
N GLU A 209 -3.60 -26.41 -0.84
CA GLU A 209 -3.59 -25.44 -1.92
C GLU A 209 -4.09 -24.08 -1.42
N MET A 210 -3.31 -23.05 -1.69
CA MET A 210 -3.68 -21.64 -1.53
C MET A 210 -3.80 -21.04 -2.94
N THR A 211 -4.86 -20.29 -3.20
CA THR A 211 -5.09 -19.55 -4.45
C THR A 211 -5.51 -18.12 -4.09
N TRP A 212 -4.99 -17.13 -4.81
CA TRP A 212 -5.29 -15.69 -4.61
C TRP A 212 -5.42 -15.00 -5.99
N SER A 213 -6.34 -15.51 -6.80
CA SER A 213 -6.58 -15.00 -8.15
C SER A 213 -7.49 -13.77 -8.10
N LEU A 214 -7.22 -12.77 -8.92
CA LEU A 214 -8.22 -11.72 -9.12
C LEU A 214 -9.40 -12.30 -9.92
N PRO A 215 -10.65 -11.93 -9.60
CA PRO A 215 -11.80 -12.32 -10.42
C PRO A 215 -11.59 -11.79 -11.83
N SER A 216 -11.72 -12.64 -12.83
CA SER A 216 -11.69 -12.27 -14.26
C SER A 216 -13.08 -12.53 -14.86
N PRO A 217 -14.04 -11.60 -14.68
CA PRO A 217 -15.42 -11.81 -15.09
C PRO A 217 -15.64 -11.70 -16.60
N ASP A 218 -14.80 -10.92 -17.30
CA ASP A 218 -14.82 -10.72 -18.76
C ASP A 218 -13.39 -10.43 -19.30
N ASP A 219 -13.29 -9.97 -20.55
CA ASP A 219 -12.04 -9.67 -21.24
C ASP A 219 -11.39 -8.32 -20.87
N ARG A 220 -11.96 -7.62 -19.88
CA ARG A 220 -11.53 -6.31 -19.38
C ARG A 220 -11.21 -6.39 -17.90
N VAL A 221 -10.61 -5.30 -17.40
CA VAL A 221 -10.25 -5.14 -15.99
C VAL A 221 -10.70 -3.76 -15.53
N GLU A 222 -11.65 -3.71 -14.60
CA GLU A 222 -11.99 -2.48 -13.89
C GLU A 222 -11.01 -2.26 -12.73
N TYR A 223 -10.43 -1.07 -12.63
CA TYR A 223 -9.58 -0.70 -11.49
C TYR A 223 -9.91 0.69 -10.95
N GLU A 224 -9.94 0.82 -9.62
CA GLU A 224 -10.42 2.02 -8.94
C GLU A 224 -9.41 2.53 -7.92
N LEU A 225 -9.14 3.84 -7.91
CA LEU A 225 -8.30 4.48 -6.89
C LEU A 225 -9.14 5.44 -6.05
N TRP A 226 -9.32 5.10 -4.78
CA TRP A 226 -9.83 5.99 -3.75
C TRP A 226 -8.70 6.83 -3.17
N THR A 227 -8.82 8.15 -3.28
CA THR A 227 -7.83 9.12 -2.81
C THR A 227 -8.49 10.46 -2.47
N THR A 228 -7.74 11.37 -1.86
CA THR A 228 -8.12 12.79 -1.70
C THR A 228 -7.09 13.65 -2.46
N PRO A 229 -7.47 14.82 -3.03
CA PRO A 229 -6.55 15.71 -3.73
C PRO A 229 -5.22 16.02 -3.04
N THR A 230 -5.18 15.98 -1.71
CA THR A 230 -4.03 16.29 -0.85
C THR A 230 -3.31 15.06 -0.30
N ASP A 231 -3.68 13.84 -0.71
CA ASP A 231 -3.02 12.61 -0.26
C ASP A 231 -1.57 12.53 -0.76
N VAL A 232 -0.63 12.62 0.18
CA VAL A 232 0.80 12.52 -0.08
C VAL A 232 1.25 11.10 -0.43
N ILE A 233 0.50 10.07 -0.06
CA ILE A 233 0.88 8.66 -0.25
C ILE A 233 0.69 8.25 -1.72
N SER A 234 -0.50 8.51 -2.29
CA SER A 234 -0.78 8.19 -3.71
C SER A 234 -0.19 9.18 -4.71
N ARG A 235 0.38 10.31 -4.27
CA ARG A 235 0.93 11.36 -5.16
C ARG A 235 1.92 10.82 -6.19
N ASP A 236 2.87 9.99 -5.78
CA ASP A 236 3.95 9.54 -6.66
C ASP A 236 3.46 8.41 -7.59
N PHE A 237 2.50 7.60 -7.13
CA PHE A 237 1.73 6.67 -7.99
C PHE A 237 0.93 7.44 -9.05
N GLN A 238 0.18 8.47 -8.68
CA GLN A 238 -0.64 9.27 -9.60
C GLN A 238 0.22 9.88 -10.72
N LYS A 239 1.40 10.39 -10.38
CA LYS A 239 2.38 10.93 -11.35
C LYS A 239 2.85 9.92 -12.37
N ASP A 240 3.19 8.71 -11.90
CA ASP A 240 3.86 7.70 -12.71
C ASP A 240 2.92 6.79 -13.50
N PHE A 241 1.70 6.53 -13.01
CA PHE A 241 0.86 5.46 -13.55
C PHE A 241 0.24 5.76 -14.92
N LYS A 242 0.20 7.03 -15.36
CA LYS A 242 -0.34 7.44 -16.67
C LYS A 242 0.17 6.57 -17.83
N MET A 243 1.46 6.28 -17.87
CA MET A 243 2.06 5.51 -18.96
C MET A 243 1.57 4.06 -19.00
N ALA A 244 1.28 3.46 -17.84
CA ALA A 244 0.67 2.14 -17.76
C ALA A 244 -0.79 2.20 -18.21
N ALA A 245 -1.59 3.16 -17.73
CA ALA A 245 -2.98 3.34 -18.14
C ALA A 245 -3.13 3.47 -19.67
N VAL A 246 -2.31 4.31 -20.30
CA VAL A 246 -2.29 4.49 -21.77
C VAL A 246 -1.85 3.21 -22.50
N ALA A 247 -0.89 2.46 -21.96
CA ALA A 247 -0.39 1.24 -22.61
C ALA A 247 -1.31 0.02 -22.43
N LEU A 248 -2.08 -0.03 -21.34
CA LEU A 248 -3.12 -1.03 -21.10
C LEU A 248 -4.36 -0.82 -21.99
N GLY A 249 -4.67 0.44 -22.31
CA GLY A 249 -5.75 0.81 -23.23
C GLY A 249 -7.16 0.62 -22.65
N ASP A 250 -8.16 0.65 -23.53
CA ASP A 250 -9.60 0.60 -23.20
C ASP A 250 -10.08 -0.72 -22.58
N ARG A 251 -9.22 -1.74 -22.53
CA ARG A 251 -9.45 -2.98 -21.77
C ARG A 251 -9.11 -2.87 -20.28
N ALA A 252 -8.40 -1.84 -19.84
CA ALA A 252 -8.24 -1.51 -18.43
C ALA A 252 -9.05 -0.25 -18.13
N TYR A 253 -10.24 -0.42 -17.57
CA TYR A 253 -11.14 0.69 -17.27
C TYR A 253 -10.82 1.25 -15.88
N PHE A 254 -10.16 2.39 -15.83
CA PHE A 254 -9.91 3.13 -14.60
C PHE A 254 -11.19 3.78 -14.06
N THR A 255 -11.29 3.99 -12.74
CA THR A 255 -12.18 4.99 -12.14
C THR A 255 -11.49 5.70 -10.97
N PRO A 256 -11.24 7.02 -11.07
CA PRO A 256 -10.78 7.81 -9.94
C PRO A 256 -11.95 8.12 -9.00
N GLN A 257 -11.79 7.75 -7.74
CA GLN A 257 -12.79 7.95 -6.69
C GLN A 257 -12.25 8.98 -5.69
N GLN A 258 -13.03 10.03 -5.44
CA GLN A 258 -12.63 11.05 -4.46
C GLN A 258 -13.22 10.70 -3.09
N TYR A 259 -12.42 10.80 -2.04
CA TYR A 259 -12.90 10.53 -0.69
C TYR A 259 -13.33 11.83 -0.01
N ILE A 260 -14.63 11.94 0.27
CA ILE A 260 -15.25 13.03 1.03
C ILE A 260 -16.10 12.46 2.17
N TYR A 261 -16.36 13.29 3.17
CA TYR A 261 -17.19 12.98 4.32
C TYR A 261 -18.60 13.56 4.14
N ASP A 262 -19.58 12.80 4.63
CA ASP A 262 -20.96 13.24 4.80
C ASP A 262 -21.02 14.18 6.00
N GLY A 263 -21.11 15.48 5.73
CA GLY A 263 -21.14 16.51 6.76
C GLY A 263 -22.44 16.51 7.57
N ILE A 264 -23.56 16.13 6.96
CA ILE A 264 -24.86 16.03 7.65
C ILE A 264 -24.78 14.94 8.71
N ARG A 265 -24.27 13.75 8.35
CA ARG A 265 -24.06 12.63 9.28
C ARG A 265 -22.97 12.90 10.31
N SER A 266 -22.00 13.76 10.00
CA SER A 266 -20.99 14.24 10.95
C SER A 266 -21.47 15.36 11.87
N GLY A 267 -22.67 15.92 11.67
CA GLY A 267 -23.19 17.04 12.45
C GLY A 267 -22.57 18.41 12.10
N CYS A 268 -22.07 18.57 10.88
CA CYS A 268 -21.51 19.83 10.36
C CYS A 268 -22.55 20.82 9.85
N GLN A 269 -23.82 20.40 9.73
CA GLN A 269 -24.94 21.27 9.40
C GLN A 269 -25.81 21.47 10.64
N GLY A 270 -25.92 22.72 11.09
CA GLY A 270 -26.70 23.13 12.25
C GLY A 270 -28.21 22.96 12.06
N ILE A 271 -28.97 23.10 13.15
CA ILE A 271 -30.44 22.95 13.14
C ILE A 271 -31.12 24.04 12.28
N ASP A 272 -30.45 25.16 12.08
CA ASP A 272 -30.81 26.31 11.23
C ASP A 272 -30.29 26.20 9.79
N GLY A 273 -29.47 25.18 9.47
CA GLY A 273 -28.82 25.02 8.18
C GLY A 273 -27.52 25.83 8.01
N GLU A 274 -26.96 26.38 9.09
CA GLU A 274 -25.61 26.97 9.08
C GLU A 274 -24.52 25.88 9.13
N ASN A 275 -23.28 26.25 8.78
CA ASN A 275 -22.14 25.33 8.72
C ASN A 275 -21.33 25.39 10.02
N ASP A 276 -21.60 24.44 10.92
CA ASP A 276 -20.92 24.30 12.22
C ASP A 276 -19.46 23.81 12.09
N CYS A 277 -19.04 23.34 10.91
CA CYS A 277 -17.69 22.87 10.62
C CYS A 277 -16.82 23.89 9.85
N PHE A 278 -17.20 25.18 9.86
CA PHE A 278 -16.40 26.29 9.32
C PHE A 278 -15.92 26.04 7.87
N ASN A 279 -14.62 26.17 7.60
CA ASN A 279 -14.03 25.99 6.28
C ASN A 279 -13.76 24.52 5.89
N LEU A 280 -14.19 23.53 6.68
CA LEU A 280 -13.98 22.11 6.33
C LEU A 280 -14.95 21.61 5.25
N CYS A 281 -16.03 22.34 4.98
CA CYS A 281 -17.17 21.85 4.21
C CYS A 281 -17.69 22.84 3.16
N SER A 282 -18.13 22.32 2.02
CA SER A 282 -18.92 23.03 1.02
C SER A 282 -20.42 22.87 1.27
N ASN A 283 -21.23 23.62 0.51
CA ASN A 283 -22.69 23.56 0.47
C ASN A 283 -23.34 23.60 1.87
N ASN A 284 -23.04 24.63 2.67
CA ASN A 284 -23.53 24.80 4.05
C ASN A 284 -23.35 23.57 4.97
N GLY A 285 -22.16 22.95 4.95
CA GLY A 285 -21.86 21.85 5.89
C GLY A 285 -22.27 20.46 5.40
N ARG A 286 -22.71 20.30 4.14
CA ARG A 286 -23.15 19.00 3.58
C ARG A 286 -22.00 18.08 3.19
N TYR A 287 -20.96 18.61 2.55
CA TYR A 287 -19.86 17.82 1.99
C TYR A 287 -18.54 18.35 2.55
N CYS A 288 -17.77 17.48 3.21
CA CYS A 288 -16.59 17.90 3.95
C CYS A 288 -15.34 17.09 3.57
N ALA A 289 -14.17 17.67 3.82
CA ALA A 289 -12.89 16.95 3.83
C ALA A 289 -12.12 17.29 5.11
N THR A 290 -11.16 16.44 5.47
CA THR A 290 -10.19 16.79 6.51
C THR A 290 -9.27 17.88 6.01
N ASP A 291 -8.97 18.83 6.90
CA ASP A 291 -7.88 19.77 6.67
C ASP A 291 -6.52 19.03 6.55
N PRO A 292 -5.68 19.30 5.54
CA PRO A 292 -4.42 18.59 5.32
C PRO A 292 -3.32 18.91 6.36
N ASP A 293 -3.32 20.11 6.96
CA ASP A 293 -2.33 20.50 7.98
C ASP A 293 -2.92 20.68 9.38
N ASN A 294 -4.26 20.64 9.49
CA ASN A 294 -5.07 20.82 10.71
C ASN A 294 -5.05 22.25 11.26
N ASP A 295 -4.80 23.25 10.42
CA ASP A 295 -4.84 24.68 10.77
C ASP A 295 -6.05 25.36 10.11
N LEU A 296 -7.15 25.53 10.85
CA LEU A 296 -8.39 26.09 10.28
C LEU A 296 -8.29 27.59 9.90
N ASP A 297 -7.24 28.30 10.31
CA ASP A 297 -7.09 29.75 10.09
C ASP A 297 -6.29 30.12 8.82
N ARG A 298 -5.58 29.15 8.21
CA ARG A 298 -4.72 29.31 7.03
C ARG A 298 -4.60 27.96 6.29
N GLY A 299 -3.62 27.74 5.42
CA GLY A 299 -3.46 26.44 4.76
C GLY A 299 -4.49 26.19 3.64
N ILE A 300 -4.68 24.91 3.32
CA ILE A 300 -5.64 24.44 2.32
C ILE A 300 -6.86 23.93 3.08
N SER A 301 -8.01 24.60 2.98
CA SER A 301 -9.17 24.21 3.78
C SER A 301 -9.81 22.90 3.29
N GLY A 302 -10.58 22.22 4.16
CA GLY A 302 -11.37 21.05 3.76
C GLY A 302 -12.35 21.37 2.62
N ALA A 303 -12.93 22.57 2.58
CA ALA A 303 -13.79 23.03 1.49
C ALA A 303 -13.03 23.15 0.16
N ASP A 304 -11.77 23.60 0.17
CA ASP A 304 -10.93 23.63 -1.04
C ASP A 304 -10.67 22.21 -1.56
N VAL A 305 -10.40 21.26 -0.66
CA VAL A 305 -10.21 19.83 -0.99
C VAL A 305 -11.49 19.23 -1.60
N VAL A 306 -12.68 19.59 -1.09
CA VAL A 306 -13.96 19.20 -1.70
C VAL A 306 -14.13 19.84 -3.09
N GLY A 307 -13.74 21.11 -3.25
CA GLY A 307 -13.81 21.82 -4.52
C GLY A 307 -12.92 21.20 -5.61
N GLU A 308 -11.68 20.86 -5.29
CA GLU A 308 -10.78 20.14 -6.21
C GLU A 308 -11.22 18.68 -6.43
N SER A 309 -11.84 18.03 -5.43
CA SER A 309 -12.45 16.71 -5.61
C SER A 309 -13.56 16.75 -6.67
N LEU A 310 -14.52 17.67 -6.53
CA LEU A 310 -15.58 17.87 -7.52
C LEU A 310 -15.02 18.18 -8.91
N ARG A 311 -13.97 19.01 -8.98
CA ARG A 311 -13.28 19.35 -10.23
C ARG A 311 -12.68 18.12 -10.91
N ARG A 312 -11.93 17.28 -10.18
CA ARG A 312 -11.38 16.01 -10.68
C ARG A 312 -12.46 15.06 -11.17
N MET A 313 -13.60 15.00 -10.49
CA MET A 313 -14.76 14.20 -10.92
C MET A 313 -15.38 14.74 -12.21
N CYS A 314 -15.45 16.06 -12.38
CA CYS A 314 -15.92 16.69 -13.63
C CYS A 314 -14.95 16.49 -14.80
N VAL A 315 -13.65 16.63 -14.58
CA VAL A 315 -12.62 16.27 -15.59
C VAL A 315 -12.77 14.79 -15.99
N TRP A 316 -12.96 13.89 -15.02
CA TRP A 316 -13.17 12.47 -15.31
C TRP A 316 -14.44 12.21 -16.13
N LYS A 317 -15.57 12.79 -15.71
CA LYS A 317 -16.88 12.68 -16.39
C LYS A 317 -16.83 13.16 -17.84
N LEU A 318 -16.07 14.22 -18.12
CA LEU A 318 -15.99 14.83 -19.45
C LEU A 318 -14.93 14.19 -20.37
N TYR A 319 -13.79 13.76 -19.81
CA TYR A 319 -12.60 13.38 -20.59
C TYR A 319 -12.12 11.94 -20.39
N GLY A 320 -12.49 11.24 -19.31
CA GLY A 320 -12.01 9.87 -19.04
C GLY A 320 -13.07 8.77 -19.05
N LYS A 321 -14.30 9.07 -18.61
CA LYS A 321 -15.39 8.08 -18.50
C LYS A 321 -15.77 7.39 -19.83
N LYS A 322 -15.39 7.96 -20.97
CA LYS A 322 -15.72 7.41 -22.30
C LYS A 322 -14.90 6.17 -22.66
N ASP A 323 -13.60 6.18 -22.36
CA ASP A 323 -12.67 5.11 -22.72
C ASP A 323 -12.12 4.34 -21.51
N GLY A 324 -12.24 4.89 -20.30
CA GLY A 324 -11.66 4.30 -19.09
C GLY A 324 -10.15 4.51 -18.97
N VAL A 325 -9.50 5.13 -19.95
CA VAL A 325 -8.06 5.44 -19.93
C VAL A 325 -7.84 6.82 -19.29
N GLY A 326 -8.64 7.81 -19.72
CA GLY A 326 -8.62 9.18 -19.18
C GLY A 326 -7.27 9.88 -19.26
N THR A 327 -6.63 9.85 -20.44
CA THR A 327 -5.33 10.48 -20.69
C THR A 327 -5.27 11.93 -20.20
N GLU A 328 -6.29 12.72 -20.50
CA GLU A 328 -6.44 14.13 -20.10
C GLU A 328 -6.70 14.30 -18.60
N TRP A 329 -7.32 13.31 -17.93
CA TRP A 329 -7.48 13.32 -16.47
C TRP A 329 -6.13 13.11 -15.77
N TRP A 330 -5.33 12.15 -16.25
CA TRP A 330 -3.96 11.96 -15.75
C TRP A 330 -3.08 13.18 -16.03
N ASP A 331 -3.21 13.81 -17.21
CA ASP A 331 -2.53 15.07 -17.51
C ASP A 331 -2.96 16.19 -16.53
N TYR A 332 -4.27 16.32 -16.26
CA TYR A 332 -4.78 17.33 -15.31
C TYR A 332 -4.21 17.13 -13.91
N VAL A 333 -4.28 15.90 -13.38
CA VAL A 333 -3.74 15.59 -12.05
C VAL A 333 -2.24 15.85 -11.99
N ASN A 334 -1.48 15.53 -13.04
CA ASN A 334 -0.04 15.77 -13.06
C ASN A 334 0.31 17.26 -13.13
N GLU A 335 -0.38 18.05 -13.95
CA GLU A 335 -0.18 19.49 -14.04
C GLU A 335 -0.64 20.22 -12.76
N PHE A 336 -1.74 19.78 -12.14
CA PHE A 336 -2.19 20.30 -10.84
C PHE A 336 -1.19 19.99 -9.73
N LEU A 337 -0.72 18.73 -9.63
CA LEU A 337 0.29 18.31 -8.65
C LEU A 337 1.66 18.98 -8.86
N PHE A 338 1.94 19.48 -10.07
CA PHE A 338 3.15 20.22 -10.38
C PHE A 338 3.04 21.73 -10.09
N ARG A 339 1.86 22.34 -10.30
CA ARG A 339 1.68 23.81 -10.27
C ARG A 339 0.94 24.32 -9.04
N CYS A 340 -0.12 23.62 -8.64
CA CYS A 340 -1.13 24.15 -7.73
C CYS A 340 -1.11 23.49 -6.34
N ASN A 341 -0.36 22.39 -6.15
CA ASN A 341 -0.31 21.64 -4.89
C ASN A 341 0.53 22.32 -3.78
N SER A 342 0.23 23.59 -3.51
CA SER A 342 0.76 24.41 -2.42
C SER A 342 -0.34 25.37 -1.94
N GLU A 343 -0.36 25.69 -0.65
CA GLU A 343 -1.30 26.61 0.03
C GLU A 343 -1.77 27.79 -0.84
N GLU A 344 -0.84 28.61 -1.35
CA GLU A 344 -1.15 29.82 -2.16
C GLU A 344 -1.90 29.53 -3.49
N PHE A 345 -1.72 28.36 -4.07
CA PHE A 345 -2.16 28.05 -5.45
C PHE A 345 -3.25 26.99 -5.55
N PHE A 346 -3.55 26.26 -4.48
CA PHE A 346 -4.45 25.10 -4.50
C PHE A 346 -5.87 25.45 -4.97
N ALA A 347 -6.45 26.52 -4.41
CA ALA A 347 -7.75 27.06 -4.80
C ALA A 347 -7.67 28.18 -5.86
N SER A 348 -6.46 28.49 -6.36
CA SER A 348 -6.26 29.62 -7.27
C SER A 348 -6.85 29.34 -8.64
N LYS A 349 -7.91 30.09 -9.00
CA LYS A 349 -8.56 30.00 -10.34
C LYS A 349 -7.57 30.16 -11.49
N GLN A 350 -6.54 30.98 -11.34
CA GLN A 350 -5.49 31.14 -12.35
C GLN A 350 -4.65 29.85 -12.48
N CYS A 351 -4.13 29.32 -11.37
CA CYS A 351 -3.32 28.10 -11.40
C CYS A 351 -4.13 26.91 -11.95
N VAL A 352 -5.36 26.75 -11.47
CA VAL A 352 -6.30 25.70 -11.91
C VAL A 352 -6.61 25.81 -13.41
N SER A 353 -6.81 27.02 -13.93
CA SER A 353 -7.00 27.26 -15.38
C SER A 353 -5.73 26.94 -16.18
N ASP A 354 -4.56 27.29 -15.68
CA ASP A 354 -3.28 26.99 -16.35
C ASP A 354 -2.99 25.48 -16.37
N ALA A 355 -3.26 24.77 -15.27
CA ALA A 355 -3.16 23.31 -15.20
C ALA A 355 -4.12 22.62 -16.18
N MET A 356 -5.38 23.05 -16.25
CA MET A 356 -6.34 22.56 -17.25
C MET A 356 -5.87 22.83 -18.69
N GLY A 357 -5.36 24.04 -18.96
CA GLY A 357 -4.84 24.43 -20.28
C GLY A 357 -3.68 23.54 -20.74
N HIS A 358 -2.71 23.26 -19.86
CA HIS A 358 -1.63 22.33 -20.16
C HIS A 358 -2.11 20.88 -20.33
N ALA A 359 -3.14 20.48 -19.58
CA ALA A 359 -3.76 19.16 -19.68
C ALA A 359 -4.71 18.98 -20.89
N ARG A 360 -4.92 20.03 -21.70
CA ARG A 360 -5.88 20.06 -22.83
C ARG A 360 -7.34 19.89 -22.40
N VAL A 361 -7.63 20.26 -21.15
CA VAL A 361 -8.96 20.31 -20.54
C VAL A 361 -9.54 21.72 -20.73
N ASP A 362 -10.82 21.82 -21.09
CA ASP A 362 -11.53 23.09 -21.31
C ASP A 362 -12.13 23.60 -19.97
N PRO A 363 -11.61 24.70 -19.39
CA PRO A 363 -12.08 25.18 -18.09
C PRO A 363 -13.57 25.50 -18.07
N ALA A 364 -14.11 26.06 -19.16
CA ALA A 364 -15.51 26.45 -19.22
C ALA A 364 -16.46 25.25 -19.18
N LYS A 365 -16.04 24.09 -19.72
CA LYS A 365 -16.82 22.85 -19.61
C LYS A 365 -16.74 22.24 -18.22
N VAL A 366 -15.57 22.33 -17.56
CA VAL A 366 -15.39 21.81 -16.20
C VAL A 366 -16.20 22.64 -15.21
N ASP A 367 -16.10 23.98 -15.27
CA ASP A 367 -16.87 24.87 -14.40
C ASP A 367 -18.38 24.69 -14.64
N ALA A 368 -18.83 24.60 -15.91
CA ALA A 368 -20.23 24.27 -16.21
C ALA A 368 -20.67 22.91 -15.62
N CYS A 369 -19.82 21.89 -15.68
CA CYS A 369 -20.10 20.60 -15.04
C CYS A 369 -20.22 20.69 -13.51
N MET A 370 -19.42 21.54 -12.86
CA MET A 370 -19.47 21.77 -11.41
C MET A 370 -20.77 22.49 -11.02
N GLU A 371 -21.15 23.55 -11.73
CA GLU A 371 -22.42 24.24 -11.53
C GLU A 371 -23.63 23.33 -11.82
N ASP A 372 -23.65 22.63 -12.96
CA ASP A 372 -24.70 21.67 -13.35
C ASP A 372 -24.87 20.53 -12.33
N SER A 373 -23.82 20.22 -11.55
CA SER A 373 -23.89 19.20 -10.51
C SER A 373 -24.56 19.68 -9.21
N GLY A 374 -24.67 20.99 -9.00
CA GLY A 374 -25.19 21.64 -7.79
C GLY A 374 -24.27 22.72 -7.19
N GLY A 375 -23.09 22.95 -7.77
CA GLY A 375 -22.10 23.90 -7.27
C GLY A 375 -21.48 23.50 -5.92
N LEU A 376 -20.77 24.44 -5.30
CA LEU A 376 -20.13 24.30 -3.97
C LEU A 376 -20.75 25.22 -2.90
N GLU A 377 -21.68 26.09 -3.30
CA GLU A 377 -22.17 27.23 -2.50
C GLU A 377 -23.63 27.05 -2.07
N GLY A 378 -23.94 27.52 -0.85
CA GLY A 378 -25.30 27.52 -0.29
C GLY A 378 -25.82 26.13 0.10
N ASP A 379 -27.01 26.08 0.71
CA ASP A 379 -27.62 24.82 1.16
C ASP A 379 -28.27 24.02 0.02
N THR A 380 -27.45 23.49 -0.89
CA THR A 380 -27.87 22.73 -2.07
C THR A 380 -27.24 21.34 -2.10
N GLN A 381 -27.97 20.34 -2.59
CA GLN A 381 -27.43 19.01 -2.81
C GLN A 381 -26.60 18.99 -4.10
N ASN A 382 -25.37 18.49 -4.03
CA ASN A 382 -24.53 18.27 -5.19
C ASN A 382 -24.64 16.81 -5.65
N SER A 383 -25.29 16.59 -6.79
CA SER A 383 -25.56 15.26 -7.37
C SER A 383 -24.31 14.41 -7.61
N MET A 384 -23.16 15.02 -7.86
CA MET A 384 -21.90 14.30 -8.07
C MET A 384 -21.26 13.92 -6.74
N LEU A 385 -21.16 14.85 -5.78
CA LEU A 385 -20.67 14.56 -4.43
C LEU A 385 -21.56 13.52 -3.71
N GLU A 386 -22.88 13.58 -3.91
CA GLU A 386 -23.81 12.58 -3.40
C GLU A 386 -23.51 11.17 -3.95
N SER A 387 -23.29 11.07 -5.27
CA SER A 387 -22.91 9.79 -5.88
C SER A 387 -21.60 9.23 -5.32
N GLN A 388 -20.70 10.11 -4.87
CA GLN A 388 -19.43 9.76 -4.25
C GLN A 388 -19.59 9.25 -2.81
N LEU A 389 -20.46 9.86 -2.00
CA LEU A 389 -20.83 9.37 -0.66
C LEU A 389 -21.46 7.97 -0.75
N VAL A 390 -22.40 7.78 -1.67
CA VAL A 390 -23.05 6.49 -1.93
C VAL A 390 -22.04 5.44 -2.42
N ALA A 391 -21.09 5.82 -3.28
CA ALA A 391 -20.02 4.93 -3.73
C ALA A 391 -19.07 4.54 -2.57
N LYS A 392 -18.71 5.49 -1.69
CA LYS A 392 -17.86 5.25 -0.52
C LYS A 392 -18.48 4.22 0.42
N ASP A 393 -19.74 4.43 0.78
CA ASP A 393 -20.46 3.54 1.71
C ASP A 393 -20.70 2.15 1.11
N LYS A 394 -20.90 2.04 -0.22
CA LYS A 394 -20.98 0.75 -0.92
C LYS A 394 -19.65 0.01 -1.01
N SER A 395 -18.54 0.74 -1.18
CA SER A 395 -17.19 0.17 -1.29
C SER A 395 -16.55 -0.16 0.06
N GLY A 396 -17.11 0.34 1.18
CA GLY A 396 -16.60 0.11 2.53
C GLY A 396 -15.22 0.72 2.79
N VAL A 397 -14.84 1.74 2.01
CA VAL A 397 -13.52 2.40 2.12
C VAL A 397 -13.46 3.21 3.41
N VAL A 398 -12.48 2.89 4.25
CA VAL A 398 -12.23 3.55 5.55
C VAL A 398 -10.77 3.96 5.78
N ILE A 399 -9.87 3.57 4.86
CA ILE A 399 -8.44 3.90 4.87
C ILE A 399 -8.08 4.38 3.46
N LEU A 400 -7.21 5.40 3.37
CA LEU A 400 -6.71 5.95 2.11
C LEU A 400 -5.18 5.85 2.03
N PRO A 401 -4.62 5.81 0.81
CA PRO A 401 -5.33 5.53 -0.45
C PRO A 401 -5.77 4.06 -0.52
N ALA A 402 -6.83 3.76 -1.26
CA ALA A 402 -7.27 2.38 -1.49
C ALA A 402 -7.40 2.09 -3.00
N MET A 403 -6.71 1.05 -3.46
CA MET A 403 -6.75 0.58 -4.84
C MET A 403 -7.58 -0.71 -4.92
N TYR A 404 -8.40 -0.83 -5.96
CA TYR A 404 -9.18 -2.02 -6.25
C TYR A 404 -8.94 -2.47 -7.70
N VAL A 405 -8.89 -3.78 -7.93
CA VAL A 405 -8.89 -4.38 -9.28
C VAL A 405 -9.95 -5.47 -9.31
N ASN A 406 -10.87 -5.40 -10.27
CA ASN A 406 -12.05 -6.27 -10.38
C ASN A 406 -12.80 -6.42 -9.03
N ARG A 407 -12.98 -5.28 -8.35
CA ARG A 407 -13.59 -5.11 -7.02
C ARG A 407 -12.85 -5.74 -5.83
N VAL A 408 -11.66 -6.30 -6.04
CA VAL A 408 -10.80 -6.80 -4.96
C VAL A 408 -9.82 -5.70 -4.55
N SER A 409 -9.75 -5.42 -3.25
CA SER A 409 -8.79 -4.49 -2.68
C SER A 409 -7.35 -5.00 -2.88
N ILE A 410 -6.50 -4.16 -3.47
CA ILE A 410 -5.08 -4.43 -3.67
C ILE A 410 -4.32 -4.13 -2.37
N ARG A 411 -3.51 -5.10 -1.97
CA ARG A 411 -2.74 -5.15 -0.72
C ARG A 411 -1.31 -4.68 -0.93
N GLY A 412 -0.69 -4.26 0.16
CA GLY A 412 0.65 -3.71 0.17
C GLY A 412 0.69 -2.23 -0.17
N SER A 413 1.87 -1.73 -0.50
CA SER A 413 2.10 -0.34 -0.90
C SER A 413 1.45 -0.03 -2.25
N LEU A 414 0.96 1.20 -2.41
CA LEU A 414 0.43 1.73 -3.67
C LEU A 414 1.57 2.04 -4.65
N GLU A 415 2.20 0.99 -5.16
CA GLU A 415 3.36 1.07 -6.04
C GLU A 415 3.01 0.66 -7.47
N PHE A 416 3.65 1.32 -8.45
CA PHE A 416 3.54 1.02 -9.87
C PHE A 416 3.65 -0.49 -10.21
N PRO A 417 4.70 -1.24 -9.78
CA PRO A 417 4.81 -2.69 -10.02
C PRO A 417 3.63 -3.50 -9.48
N VAL A 418 3.08 -3.10 -8.31
CA VAL A 418 2.02 -3.85 -7.61
C VAL A 418 0.72 -3.74 -8.39
N VAL A 419 0.29 -2.52 -8.71
CA VAL A 419 -0.97 -2.27 -9.43
C VAL A 419 -0.89 -2.75 -10.87
N PHE A 420 0.23 -2.54 -11.55
CA PHE A 420 0.40 -3.01 -12.94
C PHE A 420 0.30 -4.54 -13.03
N LYS A 421 0.98 -5.28 -12.13
CA LYS A 421 0.88 -6.76 -12.08
C LYS A 421 -0.53 -7.21 -11.70
N ALA A 422 -1.18 -6.55 -10.75
CA ALA A 422 -2.56 -6.84 -10.39
C ALA A 422 -3.50 -6.71 -11.60
N ILE A 423 -3.45 -5.61 -12.33
CA ILE A 423 -4.27 -5.43 -13.55
C ILE A 423 -3.95 -6.50 -14.59
N CYS A 424 -2.67 -6.78 -14.85
CA CYS A 424 -2.28 -7.83 -15.79
C CYS A 424 -2.76 -9.23 -15.40
N SER A 425 -2.89 -9.53 -14.12
CA SER A 425 -3.45 -10.78 -13.58
C SER A 425 -4.98 -10.76 -13.43
N GLY A 426 -5.65 -9.64 -13.70
CA GLY A 426 -7.11 -9.50 -13.66
C GLY A 426 -7.81 -9.90 -14.96
N TYR A 427 -7.08 -9.99 -16.08
CA TYR A 427 -7.63 -10.39 -17.38
C TYR A 427 -8.03 -11.86 -17.43
N GLU A 428 -9.08 -12.17 -18.20
CA GLU A 428 -9.38 -13.56 -18.60
C GLU A 428 -8.19 -14.21 -19.34
N SER A 429 -8.05 -15.53 -19.17
CA SER A 429 -6.98 -16.30 -19.82
C SER A 429 -7.05 -16.20 -21.35
N GLY A 430 -6.05 -15.56 -21.95
CA GLY A 430 -5.95 -15.37 -23.41
C GLY A 430 -6.45 -14.03 -23.94
N THR A 431 -6.99 -13.15 -23.07
CA THR A 431 -7.41 -11.79 -23.44
C THR A 431 -6.38 -10.71 -23.04
N THR A 432 -5.39 -11.10 -22.23
CA THR A 432 -4.28 -10.30 -21.71
C THR A 432 -3.58 -9.45 -22.79
N PRO A 433 -3.45 -8.11 -22.61
CA PRO A 433 -2.75 -7.23 -23.54
C PRO A 433 -1.25 -7.58 -23.71
N SER A 434 -0.67 -7.22 -24.87
CA SER A 434 0.75 -7.49 -25.15
C SER A 434 1.69 -6.83 -24.14
N VAL A 435 1.39 -5.61 -23.69
CA VAL A 435 2.17 -4.92 -22.65
C VAL A 435 2.26 -5.73 -21.35
N CYS A 436 1.22 -6.48 -20.99
CA CYS A 436 1.23 -7.36 -19.82
C CYS A 436 2.09 -8.60 -20.07
N ALA A 437 1.96 -9.24 -21.24
CA ALA A 437 2.77 -10.40 -21.61
C ALA A 437 4.27 -10.07 -21.71
N GLU A 438 4.62 -8.86 -22.16
CA GLU A 438 5.99 -8.39 -22.34
C GLU A 438 6.59 -7.80 -21.06
N CYS A 439 5.82 -7.00 -20.30
CA CYS A 439 6.38 -6.20 -19.20
C CYS A 439 6.06 -6.68 -17.78
N ALA A 440 5.01 -7.49 -17.53
CA ALA A 440 4.62 -7.83 -16.15
C ALA A 440 5.68 -8.64 -15.40
N THR A 441 6.50 -9.41 -16.13
CA THR A 441 7.59 -10.24 -15.58
C THR A 441 8.96 -9.55 -15.56
N CYS A 442 9.11 -8.36 -16.17
CA CYS A 442 10.36 -7.61 -16.10
C CYS A 442 10.66 -7.14 -14.65
N PRO A 443 11.93 -6.94 -14.26
CA PRO A 443 12.27 -6.31 -12.99
C PRO A 443 11.75 -4.87 -12.88
N ASP A 444 11.98 -4.07 -13.94
CA ASP A 444 11.45 -2.71 -14.09
C ASP A 444 10.37 -2.67 -15.17
N GLN A 445 9.12 -2.55 -14.73
CA GLN A 445 7.95 -2.50 -15.61
C GLN A 445 7.79 -1.10 -16.22
N LYS A 446 8.22 -0.04 -15.52
CA LYS A 446 8.13 1.35 -15.98
C LYS A 446 9.07 1.56 -17.18
N ALA A 447 10.33 1.15 -17.06
CA ALA A 447 11.26 1.14 -18.18
C ALA A 447 10.73 0.27 -19.33
N CYS A 448 10.22 -0.93 -19.05
CA CYS A 448 9.70 -1.81 -20.09
C CYS A 448 8.56 -1.17 -20.90
N ILE A 449 7.56 -0.59 -20.24
CA ILE A 449 6.42 0.07 -20.91
C ILE A 449 6.89 1.22 -21.79
N SER A 450 7.94 1.96 -21.40
CA SER A 450 8.51 3.03 -22.25
C SER A 450 9.37 2.54 -23.43
N GLN A 451 9.96 1.35 -23.33
CA GLN A 451 10.95 0.84 -24.30
C GLN A 451 10.44 -0.30 -25.19
N GLY A 452 9.30 -0.91 -24.87
CA GLY A 452 8.77 -2.10 -25.55
C GLY A 452 9.62 -3.36 -25.36
N ARG A 453 10.39 -3.43 -24.27
CA ARG A 453 11.24 -4.58 -23.89
C ARG A 453 11.69 -4.46 -22.44
N CYS A 454 11.90 -5.58 -21.74
CA CYS A 454 12.64 -5.53 -20.48
C CYS A 454 14.00 -4.88 -20.70
N GLY A 455 14.32 -3.85 -19.92
CA GLY A 455 15.70 -3.36 -19.82
C GLY A 455 16.60 -4.46 -19.26
N GLU A 456 17.87 -4.48 -19.67
CA GLU A 456 18.89 -5.17 -18.87
C GLU A 456 18.86 -4.52 -17.48
N ALA A 457 18.73 -5.34 -16.42
CA ALA A 457 18.65 -4.81 -15.07
C ALA A 457 19.86 -3.90 -14.80
N GLU A 458 19.60 -2.65 -14.40
CA GLU A 458 20.65 -1.69 -14.08
C GLU A 458 21.30 -2.12 -12.76
N ASN A 459 22.18 -3.11 -12.86
CA ASN A 459 22.92 -3.65 -11.75
C ASN A 459 23.85 -2.54 -11.25
N ASN A 460 23.47 -1.93 -10.12
CA ASN A 460 24.28 -1.00 -9.33
C ASN A 460 25.51 -1.71 -8.72
N HIS A 461 26.32 -2.34 -9.57
CA HIS A 461 27.67 -2.73 -9.22
C HIS A 461 28.51 -1.47 -9.11
N VAL A 462 29.01 -1.20 -7.90
CA VAL A 462 30.16 -0.32 -7.73
C VAL A 462 31.25 -0.79 -8.69
N SER A 463 31.56 0.04 -9.70
CA SER A 463 32.45 -0.34 -10.79
C SER A 463 33.74 -0.91 -10.20
N THR A 464 34.15 -2.11 -10.64
CA THR A 464 35.34 -2.81 -10.15
C THR A 464 36.58 -1.92 -9.92
N PRO A 465 36.93 -0.94 -10.81
CA PRO A 465 37.99 0.03 -10.52
C PRO A 465 37.78 0.85 -9.24
N VAL A 466 36.56 1.33 -8.95
CA VAL A 466 36.26 2.14 -7.75
C VAL A 466 36.53 1.34 -6.47
N LEU A 467 36.12 0.06 -6.43
CA LEU A 467 36.40 -0.83 -5.30
C LEU A 467 37.91 -1.04 -5.11
N ILE A 468 38.65 -1.26 -6.21
CA ILE A 468 40.11 -1.44 -6.20
C ILE A 468 40.81 -0.16 -5.69
N TYR A 469 40.42 1.03 -6.17
CA TYR A 469 41.00 2.29 -5.70
C TYR A 469 40.68 2.58 -4.23
N ALA A 470 39.47 2.25 -3.75
CA ALA A 470 39.10 2.40 -2.35
C ALA A 470 39.93 1.47 -1.43
N MET A 471 40.09 0.19 -1.80
CA MET A 471 40.92 -0.74 -1.04
C MET A 471 42.41 -0.36 -1.07
N ALA A 472 42.92 0.07 -2.24
CA ALA A 472 44.29 0.58 -2.36
C ALA A 472 44.52 1.81 -1.46
N GLY A 473 43.60 2.78 -1.46
CA GLY A 473 43.64 3.95 -0.59
C GLY A 473 43.67 3.60 0.89
N LEU A 474 42.81 2.66 1.34
CA LEU A 474 42.80 2.17 2.72
C LEU A 474 44.11 1.46 3.09
N THR A 475 44.65 0.58 2.24
CA THR A 475 45.95 -0.07 2.52
C THR A 475 47.09 0.93 2.61
N ILE A 476 47.15 1.93 1.71
CA ILE A 476 48.16 3.00 1.76
C ILE A 476 48.02 3.80 3.07
N PHE A 477 46.80 4.13 3.49
CA PHE A 477 46.55 4.84 4.74
C PHE A 477 47.04 4.04 5.96
N PHE A 478 46.73 2.74 6.05
CA PHE A 478 47.21 1.88 7.15
C PHE A 478 48.73 1.68 7.12
N CYS A 479 49.35 1.55 5.94
CA CYS A 479 50.80 1.49 5.80
C CYS A 479 51.49 2.80 6.23
N LEU A 480 50.95 3.96 5.85
CA LEU A 480 51.46 5.27 6.28
C LEU A 480 51.30 5.47 7.78
N PHE A 481 50.15 5.11 8.35
CA PHE A 481 49.90 5.18 9.79
C PHE A 481 50.89 4.30 10.57
N SER A 482 51.09 3.06 10.11
CA SER A 482 52.04 2.12 10.71
C SER A 482 53.48 2.61 10.60
N TYR A 483 53.87 3.20 9.47
CA TYR A 483 55.21 3.80 9.28
C TYR A 483 55.44 5.00 10.21
N VAL A 484 54.46 5.89 10.36
CA VAL A 484 54.52 7.03 11.30
C VAL A 484 54.59 6.54 12.74
N GLN A 485 53.80 5.52 13.12
CA GLN A 485 53.83 4.95 14.46
C GLN A 485 55.18 4.26 14.74
N HIS A 486 55.73 3.51 13.78
CA HIS A 486 57.06 2.89 13.91
C HIS A 486 58.18 3.93 14.06
N ARG A 487 58.16 5.03 13.29
CA ARG A 487 59.10 6.15 13.48
C ARG A 487 58.97 6.78 14.87
N ARG A 488 57.75 7.01 15.36
CA ARG A 488 57.52 7.51 16.73
C ARG A 488 58.07 6.53 17.78
N TYR A 489 57.84 5.23 17.61
CA TYR A 489 58.34 4.20 18.51
C TYR A 489 59.88 4.16 18.57
N GLN A 490 60.57 4.23 17.42
CA GLN A 490 62.04 4.33 17.40
C GLN A 490 62.56 5.59 18.11
N SER A 491 61.87 6.74 17.96
CA SER A 491 62.27 7.96 18.68
C SER A 491 62.11 7.84 20.21
N GLN A 492 61.07 7.15 20.68
CA GLN A 492 60.85 6.88 22.11
C GLN A 492 61.88 5.87 22.65
N MET A 493 62.23 4.84 21.88
CA MET A 493 63.27 3.87 22.24
C MET A 493 64.63 4.53 22.44
N GLN A 494 65.04 5.48 21.58
CA GLN A 494 66.29 6.22 21.77
C GLN A 494 66.28 7.10 23.03
N ALA A 495 65.13 7.66 23.42
CA ALA A 495 65.00 8.43 24.65
C ALA A 495 65.11 7.54 25.90
N GLN A 496 64.45 6.37 25.90
CA GLN A 496 64.53 5.40 27.00
C GLN A 496 65.94 4.80 27.16
N VAL A 497 66.61 4.44 26.06
CA VAL A 497 67.98 3.94 26.10
C VAL A 497 68.96 4.99 26.64
N LYS A 498 68.80 6.27 26.27
CA LYS A 498 69.61 7.36 26.86
C LYS A 498 69.31 7.58 28.35
N GLY A 499 68.06 7.44 28.78
CA GLY A 499 67.68 7.50 30.20
C GLY A 499 68.35 6.40 31.03
N ILE A 500 68.29 5.15 30.56
CA ILE A 500 68.90 4.00 31.24
C ILE A 500 70.44 4.12 31.26
N ILE A 501 71.07 4.60 30.18
CA ILE A 501 72.54 4.80 30.15
C ILE A 501 73.00 5.90 31.13
N ALA A 502 72.17 6.91 31.39
CA ALA A 502 72.47 7.95 32.38
C ALA A 502 72.39 7.44 33.84
N GLU A 503 71.68 6.34 34.10
CA GLU A 503 71.50 5.76 35.44
C GLU A 503 72.63 4.80 35.85
N TYR A 504 73.45 4.35 34.88
CA TYR A 504 74.55 3.38 35.08
C TYR A 504 75.95 3.95 34.80
N MET A 505 76.13 5.26 34.81
CA MET A 505 77.45 5.91 34.64
C MET A 505 77.95 6.45 35.98
N PRO A 506 78.93 5.81 36.65
CA PRO A 506 79.43 6.27 37.94
C PRO A 506 80.29 7.53 37.79
N LEU A 507 80.00 8.56 38.58
CA LEU A 507 80.94 9.65 38.85
C LEU A 507 81.86 9.20 40.01
N GLU A 508 83.14 8.98 39.73
CA GLU A 508 84.16 8.80 40.77
C GLU A 508 85.16 9.97 40.80
N SER A 509 85.48 10.40 42.03
CA SER A 509 86.60 11.24 42.46
C SER A 509 86.69 12.72 42.00
N ASP A 510 86.43 13.57 42.99
CA ASP A 510 87.37 14.59 43.51
C ASP A 510 87.90 15.71 42.61
N GLN A 511 87.26 16.87 42.82
CA GLN A 511 87.90 18.07 43.40
C GLN A 511 89.42 18.32 43.20
N VAL A 512 89.66 19.52 42.64
CA VAL A 512 90.74 20.46 43.02
C VAL A 512 92.15 20.14 42.53
N HIS A 513 92.49 20.74 41.39
CA HIS A 513 93.67 21.61 41.38
C HIS A 513 93.45 22.91 40.59
N ASN A 514 93.68 24.03 41.25
CA ASN A 514 93.79 25.35 40.62
C ASN A 514 95.19 25.52 40.05
N THR A 515 95.30 26.02 38.82
CA THR A 515 96.31 27.06 38.51
C THR A 515 95.85 27.90 37.33
N ALA A 516 96.01 29.21 37.46
CA ALA A 516 95.62 30.20 36.45
C ALA A 516 96.68 30.35 35.34
N VAL A 517 96.23 30.73 34.14
CA VAL A 517 96.87 31.78 33.32
C VAL A 517 95.74 32.63 32.71
N SER A 518 96.00 33.92 32.55
CA SER A 518 95.10 34.98 32.10
C SER A 518 95.22 35.28 30.59
N ASP A 519 94.43 36.26 30.14
CA ASP A 519 94.64 37.09 28.94
C ASP A 519 94.40 36.40 27.56
N GLU A 520 93.86 37.06 26.53
CA GLU A 520 93.30 38.41 26.39
C GLU A 520 92.32 38.42 25.18
N ASP A 521 91.38 39.38 25.17
CA ASP A 521 90.74 40.06 24.02
C ASP A 521 90.13 39.31 22.81
N GLY A 522 88.99 39.83 22.31
CA GLY A 522 88.37 39.34 21.06
C GLY A 522 86.94 39.83 20.78
N GLU A 523 86.72 41.14 20.82
CA GLU A 523 85.43 41.80 20.50
C GLU A 523 85.05 41.70 19.00
N PHE A 524 83.74 41.58 18.70
CA PHE A 524 83.10 41.64 17.34
C PHE A 524 83.54 40.54 16.34
N THR A 525 82.66 39.75 15.71
CA THR A 525 81.26 39.95 15.26
C THR A 525 80.48 38.64 15.18
#